data_AF-A0A3A8RGI9-F1
#
_entry.id   AF-A0A3A8RGI9-F1
#
_cell.length_a   1.000
_cell.length_b   1.000
_cell.length_c   1.000
_cell.angle_alpha   90.00
_cell.angle_beta   90.00
_cell.angle_gamma   90.00
#
_symmetry.space_group_name_H-M   'P 1'
#
loop_
_entity.id
_entity.type
_entity.pdbx_description
1 polymer ?
#
loop_
_entity_poly.entity_id
_entity_poly.type
_entity_poly.pdbx_seq_one_letter_code
_entity_poly.pdbx_strand_id
1 'polypeptide(L)'
;MSGGDAWRGNIKARLYERIRALGFDSLTAFADARPAVPLYALADELGKDDVAAVQVLSGLLGEAERRKQVTRFVRDVLVRLLSQSLPNGWPAVLDDANRVKVAMALGSWFAYTPETHKERVDRAGDVLLSSPPPPGWRPLGPDDELLRMRLPDEEA
;
A
#
# COMPACT_ATOMS: atom_id res chain seq x y z
N MET A 1 -18.33 -8.98 -13.06
CA MET A 1 -17.05 -9.09 -13.80
C MET A 1 -16.94 -7.85 -14.65
N SER A 2 -15.87 -7.05 -14.47
CA SER A 2 -15.56 -5.93 -15.35
C SER A 2 -15.33 -6.44 -16.78
N GLY A 3 -15.80 -5.71 -17.80
CA GLY A 3 -15.84 -6.13 -19.21
C GLY A 3 -14.50 -6.35 -19.92
N GLY A 4 -13.40 -6.52 -19.17
CA GLY A 4 -12.04 -6.66 -19.68
C GLY A 4 -11.40 -5.33 -20.12
N ASP A 5 -12.11 -4.21 -20.03
CA ASP A 5 -11.67 -2.90 -20.50
C ASP A 5 -10.41 -2.38 -19.79
N ALA A 6 -10.25 -2.73 -18.51
CA ALA A 6 -9.04 -2.46 -17.74
C ALA A 6 -7.77 -3.05 -18.38
N TRP A 7 -7.89 -4.11 -19.19
CA TRP A 7 -6.76 -4.82 -19.80
C TRP A 7 -6.55 -4.49 -21.28
N ARG A 8 -7.33 -3.57 -21.84
CA ARG A 8 -7.24 -3.20 -23.27
C ARG A 8 -6.19 -2.12 -23.52
N GLY A 9 -5.45 -2.29 -24.62
CA GLY A 9 -4.50 -1.29 -25.13
C GLY A 9 -3.29 -1.07 -24.22
N ASN A 10 -2.70 0.12 -24.31
CA ASN A 10 -1.53 0.48 -23.49
C ASN A 10 -1.97 0.94 -22.09
N ILE A 11 -2.20 -0.04 -21.21
CA ILE A 11 -2.64 0.14 -19.82
C ILE A 11 -1.79 1.18 -19.08
N LYS A 12 -0.46 1.08 -19.20
CA LYS A 12 0.47 1.98 -18.50
C LYS A 12 0.32 3.41 -18.98
N ALA A 13 0.32 3.65 -20.30
CA ALA A 13 0.15 5.00 -20.84
C ALA A 13 -1.18 5.62 -20.37
N ARG A 14 -2.27 4.85 -20.44
CA ARG A 14 -3.61 5.27 -20.01
C ARG A 14 -3.69 5.65 -18.54
N LEU A 15 -3.02 4.90 -17.67
CA LEU A 15 -2.91 5.21 -16.24
C LEU A 15 -2.23 6.57 -16.04
N TYR A 16 -1.09 6.80 -16.69
CA TYR A 16 -0.35 8.05 -16.58
C TYR A 16 -1.05 9.26 -17.21
N GLU A 17 -1.82 9.06 -18.30
CA GLU A 17 -2.67 10.10 -18.88
C GLU A 17 -3.75 10.57 -17.88
N ARG A 18 -4.40 9.64 -17.17
CA ARG A 18 -5.40 9.97 -16.13
C ARG A 18 -4.78 10.76 -14.99
N ILE A 19 -3.60 10.32 -14.52
CA ILE A 19 -2.86 10.99 -13.46
C ILE A 19 -2.55 12.45 -13.84
N ARG A 20 -2.09 12.68 -15.07
CA ARG A 20 -1.84 14.03 -15.60
C ARG A 20 -3.12 14.85 -15.77
N ALA A 21 -4.21 14.23 -16.23
CA ALA A 21 -5.51 14.89 -16.33
C ALA A 21 -6.06 15.35 -14.97
N LEU A 22 -5.70 14.64 -13.89
CA LEU A 22 -5.99 15.03 -12.50
C LEU A 22 -4.99 16.05 -11.91
N GLY A 23 -4.02 16.53 -12.70
CA GLY A 23 -3.06 17.55 -12.29
C GLY A 23 -1.88 17.04 -11.48
N PHE A 24 -1.61 15.73 -11.49
CA PHE A 24 -0.47 15.14 -10.78
C PHE A 24 0.66 14.78 -11.75
N ASP A 25 1.90 15.06 -11.33
CA ASP A 25 3.09 14.75 -12.13
C ASP A 25 3.50 13.28 -12.09
N SER A 26 2.99 12.52 -11.13
CA SER A 26 3.33 11.11 -10.92
C SER A 26 2.25 10.36 -10.16
N LEU A 27 2.24 9.03 -10.29
CA LEU A 27 1.29 8.19 -9.56
C LEU A 27 1.57 8.22 -8.06
N THR A 28 2.84 8.31 -7.65
CA THR A 28 3.20 8.52 -6.24
C THR A 28 2.63 9.83 -5.71
N ALA A 29 2.73 10.94 -6.44
CA ALA A 29 2.16 12.23 -5.99
C ALA A 29 0.63 12.17 -5.86
N PHE A 30 -0.05 11.50 -6.80
CA PHE A 30 -1.49 11.25 -6.70
C PHE A 30 -1.84 10.42 -5.45
N ALA A 31 -1.09 9.36 -5.18
CA ALA A 31 -1.34 8.48 -4.03
C ALA A 31 -1.00 9.16 -2.69
N ASP A 32 0.06 9.97 -2.63
CA ASP A 32 0.48 10.72 -1.44
C ASP A 32 -0.56 11.80 -1.06
N ALA A 33 -1.25 12.40 -2.04
CA ALA A 33 -2.37 13.30 -1.80
C ALA A 33 -3.63 12.61 -1.23
N ARG A 34 -3.63 11.27 -1.17
CA ARG A 34 -4.73 10.42 -0.69
C ARG A 34 -4.20 9.49 0.42
N PRO A 35 -3.83 10.06 1.58
CA PRO A 35 -3.17 9.33 2.65
C PRO A 35 -4.04 8.17 3.14
N ALA A 36 -3.42 6.99 3.23
CA ALA A 36 -4.06 5.75 3.68
C ALA A 36 -5.33 5.32 2.89
N VAL A 37 -5.63 5.93 1.74
CA VAL A 37 -6.76 5.48 0.89
C VAL A 37 -6.41 4.12 0.27
N PRO A 38 -7.28 3.10 0.38
CA PRO A 38 -7.01 1.77 -0.18
C PRO A 38 -6.76 1.78 -1.70
N LEU A 39 -5.95 0.83 -2.18
CA LEU A 39 -5.57 0.75 -3.60
C LEU A 39 -6.75 0.62 -4.56
N TYR A 40 -7.82 -0.08 -4.16
CA TYR A 40 -9.02 -0.19 -4.99
C TYR A 40 -9.76 1.14 -5.13
N ALA A 41 -9.80 1.95 -4.06
CA ALA A 41 -10.44 3.25 -4.09
C ALA A 41 -9.63 4.26 -4.94
N LEU A 42 -8.30 4.18 -4.88
CA LEU A 42 -7.44 4.93 -5.82
C LEU A 42 -7.71 4.54 -7.27
N ALA A 43 -7.89 3.25 -7.54
CA ALA A 43 -8.20 2.76 -8.88
C ALA A 43 -9.59 3.25 -9.35
N ASP A 44 -10.60 3.20 -8.49
CA ASP A 44 -11.94 3.72 -8.79
C ASP A 44 -11.94 5.22 -9.12
N GLU A 45 -11.13 6.01 -8.42
CA GLU A 45 -10.99 7.44 -8.71
C GLU A 45 -10.29 7.70 -10.06
N LEU A 46 -9.32 6.87 -10.42
CA LEU A 46 -8.62 6.97 -11.71
C LEU A 46 -9.49 6.49 -12.88
N GLY A 47 -10.42 5.59 -12.62
CA GLY A 47 -11.36 5.09 -13.60
C GLY A 47 -12.06 3.85 -13.09
N LYS A 48 -13.23 4.06 -12.50
CA LYS A 48 -14.11 2.98 -12.07
C LYS A 48 -14.33 1.98 -13.21
N ASP A 49 -14.15 0.69 -12.92
CA ASP A 49 -14.22 -0.45 -13.85
C ASP A 49 -13.15 -0.48 -14.97
N ASP A 50 -12.31 0.55 -15.07
CA ASP A 50 -11.35 0.76 -16.15
C ASP A 50 -9.89 0.78 -15.69
N VAL A 51 -9.66 0.97 -14.39
CA VAL A 51 -8.36 0.84 -13.75
C VAL A 51 -8.49 -0.21 -12.65
N ALA A 52 -7.57 -1.17 -12.64
CA ALA A 52 -7.53 -2.20 -11.60
C ALA A 52 -6.55 -1.80 -10.48
N ALA A 53 -6.85 -2.19 -9.23
CA ALA A 53 -5.97 -1.94 -8.08
C ALA A 53 -4.53 -2.47 -8.30
N VAL A 54 -4.38 -3.61 -8.98
CA VAL A 54 -3.08 -4.18 -9.32
C VAL A 54 -2.27 -3.28 -10.28
N GLN A 55 -2.94 -2.53 -11.16
CA GLN A 55 -2.26 -1.59 -12.06
C GLN A 55 -1.72 -0.38 -11.30
N VAL A 56 -2.48 0.10 -10.31
CA VAL A 56 -2.02 1.15 -9.39
C VAL A 56 -0.83 0.65 -8.57
N LEU A 57 -0.92 -0.55 -7.99
CA LEU A 57 0.17 -1.17 -7.24
C LEU A 57 1.44 -1.32 -8.09
N SER A 58 1.34 -1.89 -9.29
CA SER A 58 2.47 -2.06 -10.21
C SER A 58 3.06 -0.73 -10.67
N GLY A 59 2.22 0.29 -10.90
CA GLY A 59 2.68 1.63 -11.26
C GLY A 59 3.46 2.30 -10.12
N LEU A 60 2.97 2.19 -8.89
CA LEU A 60 3.63 2.72 -7.70
C LEU A 60 4.97 2.01 -7.45
N LEU A 61 5.02 0.69 -7.57
CA LEU A 61 6.26 -0.07 -7.47
C LEU A 61 7.27 0.37 -8.53
N GLY A 62 6.86 0.46 -9.80
CA GLY A 62 7.76 0.89 -10.88
C GLY A 62 8.27 2.33 -10.72
N GLU A 63 7.50 3.21 -10.06
CA GLU A 63 7.98 4.53 -9.66
C GLU A 63 8.98 4.49 -8.51
N ALA A 64 8.70 3.68 -7.50
CA ALA A 64 9.57 3.49 -6.35
C ALA A 64 10.92 2.88 -6.75
N GLU A 65 10.93 1.89 -7.64
CA GLU A 65 12.15 1.29 -8.18
C GLU A 65 13.02 2.32 -8.90
N ARG A 66 12.43 3.12 -9.81
CA ARG A 66 13.16 4.17 -10.54
C ARG A 66 13.74 5.24 -9.61
N ARG A 67 13.07 5.52 -8.49
CA ARG A 67 13.51 6.51 -7.49
C ARG A 67 14.35 5.91 -6.36
N LYS A 68 14.59 4.60 -6.37
CA LYS A 68 15.25 3.86 -5.27
C LYS A 68 14.55 4.05 -3.92
N GLN A 69 13.22 4.02 -3.92
CA GLN A 69 12.36 4.25 -2.75
C GLN A 69 11.45 3.04 -2.46
N VAL A 70 11.89 1.83 -2.78
CA VAL A 70 11.07 0.61 -2.66
C VAL A 70 10.65 0.36 -1.21
N THR A 71 11.54 0.59 -0.24
CA THR A 71 11.18 0.45 1.18
C THR A 71 10.08 1.43 1.61
N ARG A 72 10.13 2.70 1.18
CA ARG A 72 9.04 3.67 1.39
C ARG A 72 7.72 3.19 0.76
N PHE A 73 7.77 2.66 -0.46
CA PHE A 73 6.60 2.08 -1.12
C PHE A 73 6.00 0.90 -0.33
N VAL A 74 6.85 -0.01 0.15
CA VAL A 74 6.42 -1.15 0.98
C VAL A 74 5.73 -0.68 2.25
N ARG A 75 6.24 0.38 2.91
CA ARG A 75 5.56 1.04 4.05
C ARG A 75 4.21 1.63 3.64
N ASP A 76 4.12 2.32 2.51
CA ASP A 76 2.86 2.92 2.01
C ASP A 76 1.79 1.85 1.75
N VAL A 77 2.16 0.72 1.14
CA VAL A 77 1.25 -0.41 0.91
C VAL A 77 0.71 -0.95 2.24
N LEU A 78 1.55 -1.10 3.27
CA LEU A 78 1.10 -1.53 4.59
C LEU A 78 0.08 -0.56 5.18
N VAL A 79 0.33 0.75 5.11
CA VAL A 79 -0.59 1.79 5.61
C VAL A 79 -1.97 1.67 4.98
N ARG A 80 -2.04 1.49 3.66
CA ARG A 80 -3.30 1.34 2.91
C ARG A 80 -4.02 0.03 3.22
N LEU A 81 -3.29 -1.04 3.52
CA LEU A 81 -3.88 -2.33 3.92
C LEU A 81 -4.39 -2.28 5.36
N LEU A 82 -3.66 -1.62 6.26
CA LEU A 82 -4.09 -1.41 7.64
C LEU A 82 -5.36 -0.55 7.69
N SER A 83 -5.45 0.53 6.93
CA SER A 83 -6.67 1.36 6.91
C SER A 83 -7.89 0.60 6.38
N GLN A 84 -7.69 -0.30 5.41
CA GLN A 84 -8.75 -1.15 4.85
C GLN A 84 -9.22 -2.22 5.85
N SER A 85 -8.30 -2.95 6.47
CA SER A 85 -8.61 -4.07 7.35
C SER A 85 -8.94 -3.65 8.79
N LEU A 86 -8.38 -2.53 9.23
CA LEU A 86 -8.46 -1.99 10.59
C LEU A 86 -8.85 -0.49 10.56
N PRO A 87 -10.09 -0.15 10.15
CA PRO A 87 -10.51 1.25 10.00
C PRO A 87 -10.43 2.05 11.31
N ASN A 88 -10.51 1.36 12.45
CA ASN A 88 -10.40 1.94 13.80
C ASN A 88 -8.98 1.87 14.38
N GLY A 89 -7.98 1.53 13.57
CA GLY A 89 -6.60 1.36 13.99
C GLY A 89 -6.31 0.01 14.65
N TRP A 90 -5.08 -0.14 15.16
CA TRP A 90 -4.61 -1.38 15.76
C TRP A 90 -5.50 -1.80 16.96
N PRO A 91 -5.88 -3.09 17.07
CA PRO A 91 -6.79 -3.55 18.11
C PRO A 91 -6.15 -3.52 19.50
N ALA A 92 -6.96 -3.25 20.52
CA ALA A 92 -6.52 -3.33 21.92
C ALA A 92 -6.25 -4.78 22.38
N VAL A 93 -6.99 -5.73 21.82
CA VAL A 93 -6.89 -7.16 22.14
C VAL A 93 -6.92 -7.96 20.84
N LEU A 94 -5.98 -8.89 20.70
CA LEU A 94 -5.89 -9.79 19.55
C LEU A 94 -6.76 -11.04 19.81
N ASP A 95 -8.08 -10.84 19.87
CA ASP A 95 -9.08 -11.91 19.86
C ASP A 95 -9.22 -12.55 18.47
N ASP A 96 -10.02 -13.61 18.33
CA ASP A 96 -10.13 -14.35 17.07
C ASP A 96 -10.57 -13.46 15.88
N ALA A 97 -11.48 -12.51 16.10
CA ALA A 97 -11.95 -11.62 15.06
C ALA A 97 -10.87 -10.60 14.64
N ASN A 98 -10.15 -10.04 15.60
CA ASN A 98 -9.07 -9.09 15.36
C ASN A 98 -7.82 -9.78 14.77
N ARG A 99 -7.52 -11.02 15.19
CA ARG A 99 -6.46 -11.86 14.63
C ARG A 99 -6.64 -12.03 13.12
N VAL A 100 -7.85 -12.35 12.68
CA VAL A 100 -8.14 -12.53 11.25
C VAL A 100 -7.91 -11.24 10.47
N LYS A 101 -8.36 -10.08 10.97
CA LYS A 101 -8.17 -8.79 10.29
C LYS A 101 -6.70 -8.39 10.19
N VAL A 102 -5.94 -8.56 11.28
CA VAL A 102 -4.49 -8.29 11.29
C VAL A 102 -3.77 -9.25 10.34
N ALA A 103 -4.09 -10.54 10.38
CA ALA A 103 -3.51 -11.55 9.50
C ALA A 103 -3.81 -11.26 8.02
N MET A 104 -5.02 -10.82 7.68
CA MET A 104 -5.35 -10.38 6.31
C MET A 104 -4.48 -9.20 5.87
N ALA A 105 -4.34 -8.18 6.71
CA ALA A 105 -3.51 -7.02 6.38
C ALA A 105 -2.03 -7.39 6.17
N LEU A 106 -1.44 -8.13 7.11
CA LEU A 106 -0.02 -8.52 7.03
C LEU A 106 0.24 -9.54 5.93
N GLY A 107 -0.67 -10.50 5.73
CA GLY A 107 -0.57 -11.49 4.65
C GLY A 107 -0.66 -10.86 3.27
N SER A 108 -1.60 -9.92 3.05
CA SER A 108 -1.66 -9.15 1.81
C SER A 108 -0.42 -8.27 1.63
N TRP A 109 0.09 -7.67 2.71
CA TRP A 109 1.30 -6.84 2.66
C TRP A 109 2.50 -7.65 2.19
N PHE A 110 2.73 -8.84 2.77
CA PHE A 110 3.77 -9.76 2.33
C PHE A 110 3.57 -10.20 0.87
N ALA A 111 2.33 -10.53 0.48
CA ALA A 111 2.03 -10.95 -0.89
C ALA A 111 2.27 -9.85 -1.94
N TYR A 112 2.06 -8.58 -1.57
CA TYR A 112 2.28 -7.43 -2.46
C TYR A 112 3.72 -6.90 -2.42
N THR A 113 4.54 -7.42 -1.52
CA THR A 113 5.94 -7.02 -1.37
C THR A 113 6.79 -7.66 -2.46
N PRO A 114 7.65 -6.90 -3.16
CA PRO A 114 8.59 -7.45 -4.14
C PRO A 114 9.59 -8.40 -3.46
N GLU A 115 10.05 -9.43 -4.19
CA GLU A 115 10.94 -10.48 -3.64
C GLU A 115 12.15 -9.93 -2.90
N THR A 116 12.75 -8.84 -3.41
CA THR A 116 13.91 -8.17 -2.82
C THR A 116 13.68 -7.66 -1.39
N HIS A 117 12.41 -7.49 -0.97
CA HIS A 117 12.04 -6.93 0.32
C HIS A 117 11.30 -7.92 1.24
N LYS A 118 10.95 -9.13 0.76
CA LYS A 118 10.12 -10.06 1.52
C LYS A 118 10.70 -10.46 2.87
N GLU A 119 11.99 -10.79 2.94
CA GLU A 119 12.64 -11.14 4.21
C GLU A 119 12.64 -9.99 5.24
N ARG A 120 12.64 -8.74 4.77
CA ARG A 120 12.58 -7.55 5.64
C ARG A 120 11.15 -7.34 6.13
N VAL A 121 10.17 -7.53 5.26
CA VAL A 121 8.74 -7.44 5.57
C VAL A 121 8.29 -8.55 6.52
N ASP A 122 8.77 -9.78 6.32
CA ASP A 122 8.48 -10.92 7.18
C ASP A 122 8.91 -10.63 8.63
N ARG A 123 10.18 -10.24 8.80
CA ARG A 123 10.72 -9.82 10.11
C ARG A 123 9.97 -8.63 10.70
N ALA A 124 9.64 -7.63 9.90
CA ALA A 124 8.88 -6.48 10.38
C ALA A 124 7.45 -6.87 10.82
N GLY A 125 6.81 -7.80 10.10
CA GLY A 125 5.52 -8.39 10.46
C GLY A 125 5.59 -9.14 11.79
N ASP A 126 6.60 -9.99 11.98
CA ASP A 126 6.84 -10.68 13.25
C ASP A 126 7.02 -9.71 14.42
N VAL A 127 7.73 -8.59 14.18
CA VAL A 127 7.89 -7.55 15.20
C VAL A 127 6.57 -6.85 15.50
N LEU A 128 5.73 -6.57 14.50
CA LEU A 128 4.39 -6.01 14.72
C LEU A 128 3.47 -6.95 15.50
N LEU A 129 3.64 -8.26 15.38
CA LEU A 129 2.85 -9.24 16.12
C LEU A 129 3.38 -9.45 17.55
N SER A 130 4.70 -9.52 17.72
CA SER A 130 5.35 -9.75 19.01
C SER A 130 5.43 -8.49 19.89
N SER A 131 5.52 -7.31 19.28
CA SER A 131 5.56 -6.00 19.92
C SER A 131 4.54 -5.06 19.26
N PRO A 132 3.23 -5.28 19.53
CA PRO A 132 2.16 -4.58 18.83
C PRO A 132 2.21 -3.07 19.05
N PRO A 133 1.83 -2.28 18.03
CA PRO A 133 1.56 -0.85 18.20
C PRO A 133 0.51 -0.57 19.28
N PRO A 134 0.47 0.66 19.83
CA PRO A 134 -0.57 1.07 20.76
C PRO A 134 -1.98 0.89 20.17
N PRO A 135 -3.00 0.58 21.00
CA PRO A 135 -4.38 0.51 20.54
C PRO A 135 -4.82 1.81 19.85
N GLY A 136 -5.51 1.69 18.72
CA GLY A 136 -5.94 2.82 17.91
C GLY A 136 -4.84 3.43 17.03
N TRP A 137 -3.60 2.90 17.07
CA TRP A 137 -2.55 3.34 16.15
C TRP A 137 -2.99 3.11 14.70
N ARG A 138 -2.99 4.19 13.92
CA ARG A 138 -3.43 4.21 12.53
C ARG A 138 -2.50 5.15 11.75
N PRO A 139 -1.43 4.63 11.13
CA PRO A 139 -0.51 5.47 10.37
C PRO A 139 -1.27 6.13 9.21
N LEU A 140 -0.92 7.38 8.91
CA LEU A 140 -1.54 8.13 7.79
C LEU A 140 -0.67 8.15 6.54
N GLY A 141 0.59 7.74 6.65
CA GLY A 141 1.52 7.70 5.53
C GLY A 141 2.73 6.82 5.81
N PRO A 142 3.55 6.57 4.78
CA PRO A 142 4.71 5.66 4.88
C PRO A 142 5.74 6.13 5.90
N ASP A 143 5.79 7.43 6.18
CA ASP A 143 6.77 8.06 7.08
C ASP A 143 6.37 8.08 8.55
N ASP A 144 5.35 7.32 8.94
CA ASP A 144 5.03 7.05 10.34
C ASP A 144 6.28 6.57 11.11
N GLU A 145 6.50 7.13 12.30
CA GLU A 145 7.70 6.92 13.10
C GLU A 145 7.93 5.44 13.45
N LEU A 146 6.86 4.73 13.81
CA LEU A 146 6.94 3.30 14.13
C LEU A 146 7.29 2.51 12.87
N LEU A 147 6.68 2.82 11.73
CA LEU A 147 7.01 2.17 10.46
C LEU A 147 8.46 2.42 10.03
N ARG A 148 8.96 3.66 10.16
CA ARG A 148 10.37 3.99 9.87
C ARG A 148 11.33 3.24 10.77
N MET A 149 10.99 3.09 12.05
CA MET A 149 11.81 2.35 13.00
C MET A 149 11.83 0.85 12.68
N ARG A 150 10.68 0.25 12.31
CA ARG A 150 10.57 -1.19 12.04
C ARG A 150 11.06 -1.60 10.66
N LEU A 151 10.91 -0.73 9.68
CA LEU A 151 11.32 -0.95 8.30
C LEU A 151 12.03 0.30 7.75
N PRO A 152 13.28 0.55 8.18
CA PRO A 152 14.04 1.74 7.78
C PRO A 152 14.37 1.73 6.30
N ASP A 153 14.60 2.91 5.72
CA ASP A 153 15.07 3.00 4.33
C ASP A 153 16.42 2.28 4.16
N GLU A 154 16.68 1.78 2.96
CA GLU A 154 17.99 1.27 2.60
C GLU A 154 18.99 2.42 2.60
N GLU A 155 20.14 2.25 3.28
CA GLU A 155 21.22 3.21 3.21
C GLU A 155 21.69 3.32 1.75
N ALA A 156 21.85 4.57 1.29
CA ALA A 156 22.19 4.89 -0.10
C ALA A 156 23.66 4.63 -0.43
#